data_AF-A0A3Q4B2B7-F1
#
_entry.id   AF-A0A3Q4B2B7-F1
#
_cell.length_a   1.000
_cell.length_b   1.000
_cell.length_c   1.000
_cell.angle_alpha   90.00
_cell.angle_beta   90.00
_cell.angle_gamma   90.00
#
_symmetry.space_group_name_H-M   'P 1'
#
loop_
_entity.id
_entity.type
_entity.pdbx_description
1 polymer ?
#
loop_
_entity_poly.entity_id
_entity_poly.type
_entity_poly.pdbx_seq_one_letter_code
_entity_poly.pdbx_strand_id
1 'polypeptide(L)'
;PLCMCLDLCVQRCCVELYVAVIYPQDPVLRMGSNLTASCWVHSDLGIHASSLFWTLNGQQLPSSLYRVLSPTNLSVTLAGLNASRQTSGDNLVCHNHKGHILAGSCLYIGMPPEKPVNLTCWSRNTKDLTCSWAPGGKGETNISTQYTLKYKPRTHNTWYGKEKECEDYTHVQPYSCSITRDLHLFTPYEIWVEATNQLGQATSDVITLDILDVVTTDPPSGVTVSRVGQLEDQLSVRWEAPPALKDFLFQAKYQIRYRLEDSQDWKVMDDVGNQTSCRLAGLRPGTVYFVQVRCNPVGIYGSRKAGIWSDWSHPTAASTPHSERMLSGSCDSKSSADSNSTLRRELKQFFGWVRKHAYGCSSMSMKLYDQWRVLMQKSHKARNQVGKHHQSRDKTTHIRHVADAILFCNRSCLLT
;
A
#
# COMPACT_ATOMS: atom_id res chain seq x y z
N PRO A 1 -23.82 48.51 -14.19
CA PRO A 1 -23.16 49.01 -15.42
C PRO A 1 -21.61 48.99 -15.39
N LEU A 2 -20.95 48.12 -14.62
CA LEU A 2 -19.49 48.01 -14.58
C LEU A 2 -18.92 46.57 -14.58
N CYS A 3 -19.75 45.53 -14.73
CA CYS A 3 -19.28 44.13 -14.83
C CYS A 3 -19.40 43.48 -16.21
N MET A 4 -19.95 44.15 -17.23
CA MET A 4 -20.08 43.55 -18.58
C MET A 4 -18.99 43.97 -19.58
N CYS A 5 -17.91 44.61 -19.13
CA CYS A 5 -16.80 45.02 -20.02
C CYS A 5 -15.53 44.17 -19.88
N LEU A 6 -15.48 43.19 -18.97
CA LEU A 6 -14.32 42.29 -18.84
C LEU A 6 -14.39 41.08 -19.78
N ASP A 7 -15.58 40.60 -20.13
CA ASP A 7 -15.71 39.41 -21.00
C ASP A 7 -15.45 39.70 -22.50
N LEU A 8 -15.50 40.96 -22.93
CA LEU A 8 -15.21 41.34 -24.33
C LEU A 8 -13.75 41.75 -24.56
N CYS A 9 -12.95 41.93 -23.50
CA CYS A 9 -11.54 42.33 -23.63
C CYS A 9 -10.57 41.12 -23.53
N VAL A 10 -10.98 40.03 -22.87
CA VAL A 10 -10.16 38.80 -22.79
C VAL A 10 -10.22 37.99 -24.09
N GLN A 11 -11.26 38.17 -24.91
CA GLN A 11 -11.38 37.47 -26.20
C GLN A 11 -10.55 38.08 -27.35
N ARG A 12 -9.79 39.16 -27.11
CA ARG A 12 -9.09 39.92 -28.17
C ARG A 12 -7.59 40.14 -27.96
N CYS A 13 -6.98 39.50 -26.95
CA CYS A 13 -5.54 39.55 -26.71
C CYS A 13 -4.97 38.14 -26.51
N CYS A 14 -4.90 37.39 -27.61
CA CYS A 14 -3.93 36.34 -27.94
C CYS A 14 -4.56 35.48 -29.06
N VAL A 15 -4.73 36.07 -30.25
CA VAL A 15 -4.60 35.23 -31.44
C VAL A 15 -3.11 34.93 -31.49
N GLU A 16 -2.67 33.81 -30.91
CA GLU A 16 -1.40 33.22 -31.30
C GLU A 16 -1.50 33.02 -32.81
N LEU A 17 -0.93 33.95 -33.58
CA LEU A 17 -0.63 33.74 -34.98
C LEU A 17 0.41 32.62 -35.01
N TYR A 18 -0.05 31.38 -35.05
CA TYR A 18 0.80 30.23 -35.28
C TYR A 18 1.58 30.51 -36.57
N VAL A 19 2.89 30.73 -36.45
CA VAL A 19 3.79 31.07 -37.58
C VAL A 19 3.77 29.95 -38.62
N ALA A 20 3.59 28.71 -38.16
CA ALA A 20 3.30 27.54 -38.96
C ALA A 20 2.33 26.60 -38.22
N VAL A 21 1.72 25.67 -38.96
CA VAL A 21 0.86 24.61 -38.42
C VAL A 21 1.45 23.25 -38.82
N ILE A 22 1.44 22.29 -37.89
CA ILE A 22 1.80 20.90 -38.15
C ILE A 22 0.53 20.04 -38.22
N TYR A 23 0.49 19.11 -39.16
CA TYR A 23 -0.54 18.06 -39.21
C TYR A 23 0.09 16.70 -39.49
N PRO A 24 -0.34 15.63 -38.79
CA PRO A 24 -1.28 15.64 -37.67
C PRO A 24 -0.69 16.28 -36.39
N GLN A 25 -1.54 16.94 -35.60
CA GLN A 25 -1.19 17.50 -34.30
C GLN A 25 -1.35 16.43 -33.22
N ASP A 26 -0.30 16.22 -32.44
CA ASP A 26 -0.21 15.31 -31.30
C ASP A 26 -0.75 13.88 -31.55
N PRO A 27 -0.32 13.18 -32.63
CA PRO A 27 -0.87 11.90 -33.02
C PRO A 27 -0.47 10.77 -32.05
N VAL A 28 -1.39 9.83 -31.83
CA VAL A 28 -1.11 8.55 -31.17
C VAL A 28 -1.01 7.44 -32.20
N LEU A 29 0.11 6.71 -32.19
CA LEU A 29 0.44 5.73 -33.21
C LEU A 29 0.86 4.41 -32.58
N ARG A 30 0.56 3.31 -33.28
CA ARG A 30 1.05 1.99 -32.91
C ARG A 30 2.52 1.87 -33.28
N MET A 31 3.31 1.21 -32.44
CA MET A 31 4.71 0.86 -32.74
C MET A 31 4.82 0.17 -34.12
N GLY A 32 5.83 0.55 -34.90
CA GLY A 32 6.05 0.08 -36.27
C GLY A 32 5.25 0.82 -37.33
N SER A 33 4.36 1.74 -36.95
CA SER A 33 3.62 2.57 -37.91
C SER A 33 4.53 3.59 -38.60
N ASN A 34 4.08 4.04 -39.76
CA ASN A 34 4.69 5.14 -40.48
C ASN A 34 3.88 6.41 -40.24
N LEU A 35 4.56 7.54 -40.11
CA LEU A 35 3.96 8.86 -39.97
C LEU A 35 4.39 9.74 -41.14
N THR A 36 3.43 10.37 -41.80
CA THR A 36 3.73 11.51 -42.68
C THR A 36 3.18 12.76 -42.02
N ALA A 37 4.07 13.67 -41.65
CA ALA A 37 3.73 14.96 -41.07
C ALA A 37 4.05 16.06 -42.08
N SER A 38 3.33 17.16 -41.99
CA SER A 38 3.49 18.30 -42.87
C SER A 38 3.48 19.59 -42.05
N CYS A 39 4.30 20.55 -42.46
CA CYS A 39 4.45 21.86 -41.84
C CYS A 39 4.04 22.92 -42.85
N TRP A 40 2.95 23.62 -42.57
CA TRP A 40 2.43 24.71 -43.39
C TRP A 40 2.82 26.03 -42.78
N VAL A 41 3.54 26.86 -43.53
CA VAL A 41 3.90 28.21 -43.13
C VAL A 41 2.93 29.20 -43.76
N HIS A 42 2.55 30.25 -43.03
CA HIS A 42 1.74 31.31 -43.61
C HIS A 42 2.48 32.04 -44.74
N SER A 43 1.80 32.28 -45.86
CA SER A 43 2.36 32.92 -47.06
C SER A 43 2.98 34.29 -46.79
N ASP A 44 2.42 35.02 -45.83
CA ASP A 44 2.75 36.42 -45.55
C ASP A 44 4.11 36.58 -44.86
N LEU A 45 4.71 35.47 -44.44
CA LEU A 45 6.02 35.44 -43.77
C LEU A 45 7.20 35.39 -44.74
N GLY A 46 6.96 35.17 -46.04
CA GLY A 46 8.01 35.10 -47.06
C GLY A 46 9.00 33.93 -46.87
N ILE A 47 8.65 32.93 -46.06
CA ILE A 47 9.47 31.75 -45.81
C ILE A 47 9.11 30.67 -46.83
N HIS A 48 10.10 30.22 -47.60
CA HIS A 48 9.90 29.14 -48.56
C HIS A 48 10.11 27.76 -47.90
N ALA A 49 9.26 26.79 -48.22
CA ALA A 49 9.25 25.45 -47.64
C ALA A 49 10.58 24.68 -47.80
N SER A 50 11.32 24.93 -48.87
CA SER A 50 12.65 24.32 -49.10
C SER A 50 13.73 24.78 -48.12
N SER A 51 13.48 25.87 -47.38
CA SER A 51 14.39 26.40 -46.35
C SER A 51 14.10 25.86 -44.95
N LEU A 52 13.03 25.06 -44.81
CA LEU A 52 12.62 24.47 -43.54
C LEU A 52 13.34 23.15 -43.28
N PHE A 53 13.44 22.78 -42.00
CA PHE A 53 13.91 21.45 -41.61
C PHE A 53 13.15 20.93 -40.39
N TRP A 54 13.22 19.62 -40.19
CA TRP A 54 12.55 18.94 -39.08
C TRP A 54 13.55 18.40 -38.07
N THR A 55 13.19 18.46 -36.80
CA THR A 55 13.89 17.74 -35.73
C THR A 55 12.94 16.79 -35.01
N LEU A 56 13.43 15.62 -34.62
CA LEU A 56 12.75 14.68 -33.72
C LEU A 56 13.57 14.58 -32.43
N ASN A 57 12.97 14.89 -31.28
CA ASN A 57 13.64 14.91 -29.97
C ASN A 57 14.96 15.71 -29.98
N GLY A 58 14.97 16.84 -30.69
CA GLY A 58 16.12 17.73 -30.84
C GLY A 58 17.17 17.28 -31.88
N GLN A 59 17.04 16.09 -32.46
CA GLN A 59 17.93 15.62 -33.54
C GLN A 59 17.38 15.99 -34.91
N GLN A 60 18.19 16.62 -35.76
CA GLN A 60 17.80 16.98 -37.11
C GLN A 60 17.63 15.74 -37.99
N LEU A 61 16.48 15.66 -38.65
CA LEU A 61 16.16 14.56 -39.56
C LEU A 61 16.88 14.75 -40.91
N PRO A 62 17.31 13.68 -41.60
CA PRO A 62 17.96 13.79 -42.89
C PRO A 62 17.00 14.32 -43.96
N SER A 63 17.51 15.17 -44.87
CA SER A 63 16.72 15.78 -45.94
C SER A 63 16.14 14.80 -46.95
N SER A 64 16.68 13.58 -47.02
CA SER A 64 16.13 12.48 -47.83
C SER A 64 14.73 12.04 -47.41
N LEU A 65 14.31 12.35 -46.18
CA LEU A 65 12.97 12.06 -45.67
C LEU A 65 11.96 13.17 -46.01
N TYR A 66 12.42 14.28 -46.60
CA TYR A 66 11.60 15.46 -46.84
C TYR A 66 11.00 15.46 -48.23
N ARG A 67 9.81 16.04 -48.35
CA ARG A 67 9.16 16.30 -49.64
C ARG A 67 8.53 17.68 -49.63
N VAL A 68 9.00 18.56 -50.50
CA VAL A 68 8.37 19.87 -50.73
C VAL A 68 7.09 19.64 -51.54
N LEU A 69 5.94 19.89 -50.93
CA LEU A 69 4.63 19.69 -51.57
C LEU A 69 4.10 20.97 -52.22
N SER A 70 4.44 22.13 -51.67
CA SER A 70 4.13 23.45 -52.20
C SER A 70 5.18 24.47 -51.72
N PRO A 71 5.17 25.73 -52.20
CA PRO A 71 6.07 26.78 -51.72
C PRO A 71 6.01 27.04 -50.21
N THR A 72 4.91 26.66 -49.54
CA THR A 72 4.66 26.88 -48.10
C THR A 72 4.49 25.58 -47.30
N ASN A 73 4.60 24.40 -47.93
CA ASN A 73 4.38 23.11 -47.28
C ASN A 73 5.57 22.17 -47.44
N LEU A 74 6.24 21.88 -46.32
CA LEU A 74 7.27 20.84 -46.22
C LEU A 74 6.71 19.62 -45.49
N SER A 75 6.78 18.47 -46.14
CA SER A 75 6.40 17.18 -45.56
C SER A 75 7.62 16.36 -45.16
N VAL A 76 7.47 15.53 -44.12
CA VAL A 76 8.44 14.54 -43.66
C VAL A 76 7.75 13.19 -43.46
N THR A 77 8.37 12.11 -43.92
CA THR A 77 7.88 10.74 -43.71
C THR A 77 8.84 9.96 -42.82
N LEU A 78 8.35 9.50 -41.68
CA LEU A 78 9.04 8.63 -40.74
C LEU A 78 8.47 7.21 -40.87
N ALA A 79 9.34 6.21 -41.01
CA ALA A 79 8.93 4.82 -41.14
C ALA A 79 9.37 3.98 -39.94
N GLY A 80 8.55 3.00 -39.54
CA GLY A 80 8.89 2.03 -38.50
C GLY A 80 9.17 2.68 -37.14
N LEU A 81 8.28 3.55 -36.67
CA LEU A 81 8.48 4.27 -35.41
C LEU A 81 8.56 3.32 -34.21
N ASN A 82 9.56 3.54 -33.35
CA ASN A 82 9.71 2.83 -32.08
C ASN A 82 8.82 3.44 -30.99
N ALA A 83 8.58 2.70 -29.90
CA ALA A 83 7.86 3.24 -28.75
C ALA A 83 8.55 4.50 -28.20
N SER A 84 7.73 5.48 -27.85
CA SER A 84 8.16 6.70 -27.17
C SER A 84 8.79 6.34 -25.83
N ARG A 85 9.87 7.03 -25.48
CA ARG A 85 10.66 6.75 -24.26
C ARG A 85 10.22 7.58 -23.05
N GLN A 86 9.34 8.54 -23.27
CA GLN A 86 8.84 9.47 -22.25
C GLN A 86 7.32 9.59 -22.34
N THR A 87 6.69 9.84 -21.19
CA THR A 87 5.23 10.03 -21.09
C THR A 87 4.75 11.36 -21.67
N SER A 88 5.64 12.33 -21.85
CA SER A 88 5.35 13.60 -22.55
C SER A 88 5.28 13.49 -24.08
N GLY A 89 5.51 12.30 -24.64
CA GLY A 89 5.58 12.08 -26.10
C GLY A 89 6.92 12.52 -26.70
N ASP A 90 7.17 12.12 -27.95
CA ASP A 90 8.35 12.51 -28.72
C ASP A 90 8.10 13.83 -29.47
N ASN A 91 9.04 14.77 -29.37
CA ASN A 91 8.87 16.12 -29.92
C ASN A 91 9.26 16.18 -31.39
N LEU A 92 8.29 16.29 -32.28
CA LEU A 92 8.49 16.55 -33.71
C LEU A 92 8.31 18.05 -33.97
N VAL A 93 9.36 18.72 -34.44
CA VAL A 93 9.40 20.18 -34.52
C VAL A 93 9.86 20.64 -35.90
N CYS A 94 9.16 21.63 -36.45
CA CYS A 94 9.47 22.30 -37.71
C CYS A 94 10.22 23.60 -37.43
N HIS A 95 11.35 23.79 -38.11
CA HIS A 95 12.23 24.94 -37.94
C HIS A 95 12.43 25.69 -39.25
N ASN A 96 12.73 26.98 -39.17
CA ASN A 96 13.24 27.74 -40.31
C ASN A 96 14.75 27.56 -40.50
N HIS A 97 15.32 28.07 -41.60
CA HIS A 97 16.76 28.02 -41.89
C HIS A 97 17.67 28.66 -40.83
N LYS A 98 17.14 29.50 -39.92
CA LYS A 98 17.89 30.12 -38.81
C LYS A 98 17.83 29.29 -37.52
N GLY A 99 17.08 28.18 -37.51
CA GLY A 99 16.88 27.33 -36.35
C GLY A 99 15.81 27.83 -35.37
N HIS A 100 14.95 28.77 -35.78
CA HIS A 100 13.79 29.15 -34.96
C HIS A 100 12.69 28.11 -35.12
N ILE A 101 12.09 27.72 -33.99
CA ILE A 101 10.92 26.85 -33.93
C ILE A 101 9.72 27.59 -34.53
N LEU A 102 9.07 26.98 -35.52
CA LEU A 102 7.86 27.52 -36.14
C LEU A 102 6.59 26.84 -35.61
N ALA A 103 6.67 25.53 -35.36
CA ALA A 103 5.58 24.71 -34.84
C ALA A 103 6.14 23.39 -34.27
N GLY A 104 5.39 22.76 -33.35
CA GLY A 104 5.73 21.46 -32.77
C GLY A 104 4.51 20.56 -32.58
N SER A 105 4.73 19.25 -32.60
CA SER A 105 3.74 18.18 -32.38
C SER A 105 4.36 17.07 -31.53
N CYS A 106 3.64 16.61 -30.51
CA CYS A 106 4.06 15.55 -29.59
C CYS A 106 3.54 14.19 -30.08
N LEU A 107 4.43 13.33 -30.54
CA LEU A 107 4.08 12.00 -31.02
C LEU A 107 3.98 11.03 -29.84
N TYR A 108 2.90 10.26 -29.74
CA TYR A 108 2.76 9.22 -28.72
C TYR A 108 2.76 7.85 -29.39
N ILE A 109 3.90 7.15 -29.36
CA ILE A 109 4.05 5.84 -29.98
C ILE A 109 4.09 4.74 -28.94
N GLY A 110 3.20 3.75 -29.06
CA GLY A 110 3.13 2.65 -28.12
C GLY A 110 2.31 1.48 -28.65
N MET A 111 1.69 0.74 -27.75
CA MET A 111 0.88 -0.45 -28.05
C MET A 111 -0.53 -0.30 -27.49
N PRO A 112 -1.54 -0.93 -28.13
CA PRO A 112 -2.84 -1.11 -27.50
C PRO A 112 -2.70 -1.91 -26.20
N PRO A 113 -3.62 -1.77 -25.25
CA PRO A 113 -3.54 -2.47 -23.99
C PRO A 113 -3.64 -3.98 -24.23
N GLU A 114 -2.87 -4.74 -23.46
CA GLU A 114 -3.01 -6.19 -23.41
C GLU A 114 -4.05 -6.58 -22.34
N LYS A 115 -4.64 -7.77 -22.51
CA LYS A 115 -5.65 -8.32 -21.61
C LYS A 115 -5.18 -8.33 -20.17
N PRO A 116 -5.85 -7.62 -19.22
CA PRO A 116 -5.51 -7.69 -17.81
C PRO A 116 -5.62 -9.13 -17.27
N VAL A 117 -4.74 -9.47 -16.32
CA VAL A 117 -4.60 -10.82 -15.75
C VAL A 117 -4.63 -10.79 -14.23
N ASN A 118 -4.73 -11.97 -13.60
CA ASN A 118 -4.73 -12.13 -12.14
C ASN A 118 -5.81 -11.31 -11.41
N LEU A 119 -6.99 -11.17 -12.03
CA LEU A 119 -8.14 -10.54 -11.36
C LEU A 119 -8.56 -11.40 -10.17
N THR A 120 -8.45 -10.83 -8.97
CA THR A 120 -8.86 -11.46 -7.72
C THR A 120 -9.63 -10.46 -6.88
N CYS A 121 -10.55 -10.95 -6.05
CA CYS A 121 -11.33 -10.10 -5.15
C CYS A 121 -11.39 -10.71 -3.75
N TRP A 122 -11.57 -9.85 -2.75
CA TRP A 122 -11.78 -10.23 -1.36
C TRP A 122 -12.67 -9.23 -0.65
N SER A 123 -13.30 -9.66 0.44
CA SER A 123 -14.17 -8.86 1.30
C SER A 123 -13.71 -8.93 2.74
N ARG A 124 -13.66 -7.81 3.46
CA ARG A 124 -13.25 -7.79 4.88
C ARG A 124 -14.38 -8.12 5.84
N ASN A 125 -15.60 -7.77 5.46
CA ASN A 125 -16.75 -7.80 6.36
C ASN A 125 -18.07 -8.12 5.65
N THR A 126 -18.03 -8.66 4.43
CA THR A 126 -19.17 -8.93 3.53
C THR A 126 -19.95 -7.70 3.06
N LYS A 127 -19.54 -6.49 3.45
CA LYS A 127 -20.17 -5.22 3.03
C LYS A 127 -19.33 -4.46 2.01
N ASP A 128 -18.10 -4.89 1.80
CA ASP A 128 -17.18 -4.39 0.78
C ASP A 128 -16.71 -5.53 -0.13
N LEU A 129 -16.26 -5.17 -1.32
CA LEU A 129 -15.58 -6.09 -2.23
C LEU A 129 -14.43 -5.34 -2.89
N THR A 130 -13.20 -5.66 -2.52
CA THR A 130 -11.99 -5.08 -3.10
C THR A 130 -11.43 -6.06 -4.13
N CYS A 131 -11.24 -5.59 -5.36
CA CYS A 131 -10.67 -6.37 -6.44
C CYS A 131 -9.36 -5.76 -6.92
N SER A 132 -8.39 -6.61 -7.24
CA SER A 132 -7.09 -6.22 -7.79
C SER A 132 -6.74 -7.07 -9.00
N TRP A 133 -5.94 -6.49 -9.91
CA TRP A 133 -5.48 -7.12 -11.14
C TRP A 133 -4.06 -6.70 -11.49
N ALA A 134 -3.48 -7.37 -12.47
CA ALA A 134 -2.23 -6.99 -13.08
C ALA A 134 -2.45 -6.62 -14.56
N PRO A 135 -1.70 -5.67 -15.12
CA PRO A 135 -1.62 -5.46 -16.57
C PRO A 135 -1.18 -6.74 -17.31
N GLY A 136 -1.66 -6.95 -18.53
CA GLY A 136 -1.41 -8.19 -19.29
C GLY A 136 0.01 -8.40 -19.82
N GLY A 137 0.75 -7.31 -20.06
CA GLY A 137 2.05 -7.33 -20.75
C GLY A 137 3.21 -6.76 -19.91
N LYS A 138 4.32 -6.39 -20.56
CA LYS A 138 5.53 -5.82 -19.92
C LYS A 138 5.35 -4.42 -19.29
N GLY A 139 4.12 -3.97 -19.09
CA GLY A 139 3.75 -2.64 -18.60
C GLY A 139 3.24 -1.71 -19.70
N GLU A 140 2.86 -0.51 -19.29
CA GLU A 140 2.26 0.52 -20.15
C GLU A 140 3.32 1.18 -21.05
N THR A 141 3.05 1.26 -22.35
CA THR A 141 3.97 1.86 -23.34
C THR A 141 3.84 3.38 -23.38
N ASN A 142 4.15 4.11 -22.30
CA ASN A 142 4.11 5.59 -22.19
C ASN A 142 2.82 6.30 -22.69
N ILE A 143 1.80 5.53 -23.07
CA ILE A 143 0.45 5.92 -23.43
C ILE A 143 -0.39 5.55 -22.22
N SER A 144 -0.95 6.56 -21.58
CA SER A 144 -1.80 6.39 -20.41
C SER A 144 -2.93 5.40 -20.72
N THR A 145 -3.05 4.37 -19.89
CA THR A 145 -4.07 3.34 -20.01
C THR A 145 -5.01 3.43 -18.81
N GLN A 146 -6.30 3.61 -19.08
CA GLN A 146 -7.34 3.62 -18.06
C GLN A 146 -7.85 2.20 -17.83
N TYR A 147 -7.92 1.78 -16.57
CA TYR A 147 -8.50 0.51 -16.17
C TYR A 147 -9.81 0.74 -15.44
N THR A 148 -10.87 0.11 -15.93
CA THR A 148 -12.21 0.22 -15.35
C THR A 148 -12.67 -1.16 -14.88
N LEU A 149 -12.84 -1.32 -13.56
CA LEU A 149 -13.44 -2.53 -13.00
C LEU A 149 -14.97 -2.47 -13.20
N LYS A 150 -15.51 -3.47 -13.88
CA LYS A 150 -16.94 -3.62 -14.17
C LYS A 150 -17.51 -4.84 -13.46
N TYR A 151 -18.76 -4.73 -13.04
CA TYR A 151 -19.45 -5.81 -12.36
C TYR A 151 -20.95 -5.79 -12.60
N LYS A 152 -21.58 -6.96 -12.54
CA LYS A 152 -23.04 -7.11 -12.53
C LYS A 152 -23.46 -8.34 -11.73
N PRO A 153 -24.63 -8.28 -11.06
CA PRO A 153 -25.20 -9.48 -10.46
C PRO A 153 -25.56 -10.48 -11.56
N ARG A 154 -25.27 -11.76 -11.32
CA ARG A 154 -25.62 -12.86 -12.22
C ARG A 154 -27.09 -13.22 -12.02
N THR A 155 -27.98 -12.44 -12.63
CA THR A 155 -29.43 -12.65 -12.56
C THR A 155 -29.91 -13.59 -13.67
N HIS A 156 -30.90 -14.43 -13.38
CA HIS A 156 -31.53 -15.28 -14.41
C HIS A 156 -32.46 -14.47 -15.35
N ASN A 157 -32.80 -13.24 -14.97
CA ASN A 157 -33.58 -12.29 -15.75
C ASN A 157 -32.66 -11.18 -16.27
N THR A 158 -32.51 -11.10 -17.59
CA THR A 158 -31.59 -10.21 -18.32
C THR A 158 -31.89 -8.71 -18.20
N TRP A 159 -33.07 -8.33 -17.69
CA TRP A 159 -33.48 -6.92 -17.55
C TRP A 159 -32.96 -6.22 -16.28
N TYR A 160 -32.52 -6.97 -15.26
CA TYR A 160 -32.13 -6.42 -13.95
C TYR A 160 -30.62 -6.38 -13.68
N GLY A 161 -29.81 -7.00 -14.53
CA GLY A 161 -28.36 -7.03 -14.40
C GLY A 161 -27.69 -5.83 -15.08
N LYS A 162 -27.96 -4.60 -14.60
CA LYS A 162 -27.26 -3.43 -15.15
C LYS A 162 -25.78 -3.49 -14.79
N GLU A 163 -24.94 -3.31 -15.80
CA GLU A 163 -23.49 -3.17 -15.62
C GLU A 163 -23.19 -1.93 -14.80
N LYS A 164 -22.36 -2.11 -13.77
CA LYS A 164 -21.87 -1.05 -12.90
C LYS A 164 -20.37 -0.95 -13.04
N GLU A 165 -19.87 0.27 -12.89
CA GLU A 165 -18.43 0.55 -12.85
C GLU A 165 -18.04 0.86 -11.41
N CYS A 166 -16.87 0.40 -11.00
CA CYS A 166 -16.30 0.75 -9.71
C CYS A 166 -15.72 2.17 -9.79
N GLU A 167 -16.05 3.02 -8.82
CA GLU A 167 -15.63 4.43 -8.77
C GLU A 167 -14.53 4.69 -7.71
N ASP A 168 -14.40 3.82 -6.71
CA ASP A 168 -13.50 4.00 -5.56
C ASP A 168 -12.17 3.28 -5.78
N TYR A 169 -11.34 3.89 -6.63
CA TYR A 169 -9.97 3.45 -6.86
C TYR A 169 -9.07 3.93 -5.73
N THR A 170 -8.46 3.01 -5.00
CA THR A 170 -7.54 3.36 -3.92
C THR A 170 -6.22 3.86 -4.50
N HIS A 171 -5.86 5.13 -4.26
CA HIS A 171 -4.54 5.68 -4.65
C HIS A 171 -3.34 4.98 -3.97
N VAL A 172 -3.59 4.17 -2.95
CA VAL A 172 -2.57 3.44 -2.18
C VAL A 172 -2.03 2.24 -2.94
N GLN A 173 -2.86 1.57 -3.76
CA GLN A 173 -2.47 0.39 -4.54
C GLN A 173 -2.89 0.56 -5.99
N PRO A 174 -1.95 0.58 -6.95
CA PRO A 174 -2.29 0.63 -8.37
C PRO A 174 -3.07 -0.64 -8.76
N TYR A 175 -3.95 -0.52 -9.75
CA TYR A 175 -4.72 -1.64 -10.30
C TYR A 175 -5.62 -2.33 -9.26
N SER A 176 -6.24 -1.54 -8.39
CA SER A 176 -7.18 -2.00 -7.35
C SER A 176 -8.39 -1.07 -7.27
N CYS A 177 -9.57 -1.64 -7.04
CA CYS A 177 -10.81 -0.89 -6.84
C CYS A 177 -11.72 -1.54 -5.79
N SER A 178 -12.41 -0.72 -5.00
CA SER A 178 -13.26 -1.15 -3.90
C SER A 178 -14.72 -0.84 -4.15
N ILE A 179 -15.59 -1.85 -4.12
CA ILE A 179 -17.04 -1.68 -4.21
C ILE A 179 -17.59 -1.66 -2.78
N THR A 180 -18.16 -0.54 -2.36
CA THR A 180 -18.60 -0.32 -0.96
C THR A 180 -20.11 -0.13 -0.80
N ARG A 181 -20.87 -0.17 -1.90
CA ARG A 181 -22.32 0.10 -1.95
C ARG A 181 -23.04 -0.87 -2.87
N ASP A 182 -24.34 -1.04 -2.66
CA ASP A 182 -25.25 -1.85 -3.48
C ASP A 182 -24.80 -3.31 -3.71
N LEU A 183 -24.08 -3.87 -2.74
CA LEU A 183 -23.71 -5.28 -2.72
C LEU A 183 -24.83 -6.11 -2.11
N HIS A 184 -25.17 -7.22 -2.76
CA HIS A 184 -26.19 -8.16 -2.33
C HIS A 184 -25.54 -9.50 -2.01
N LEU A 185 -25.71 -9.98 -0.77
CA LEU A 185 -25.27 -11.30 -0.37
C LEU A 185 -26.11 -12.39 -1.04
N PHE A 186 -25.57 -13.61 -1.11
CA PHE A 186 -26.21 -14.78 -1.73
C PHE A 186 -26.51 -14.61 -3.23
N THR A 187 -25.90 -13.61 -3.86
CA THR A 187 -26.02 -13.31 -5.28
C THR A 187 -24.64 -13.38 -5.90
N PRO A 188 -24.37 -14.34 -6.81
CA PRO A 188 -23.11 -14.38 -7.52
C PRO A 188 -22.98 -13.16 -8.44
N TYR A 189 -21.79 -12.58 -8.50
CA TYR A 189 -21.44 -11.46 -9.38
C TYR A 189 -20.53 -11.92 -10.50
N GLU A 190 -20.73 -11.37 -11.69
CA GLU A 190 -19.77 -11.40 -12.79
C GLU A 190 -18.93 -10.12 -12.72
N ILE A 191 -17.61 -10.26 -12.72
CA ILE A 191 -16.66 -9.17 -12.53
C ILE A 191 -15.54 -9.28 -13.56
N TRP A 192 -15.19 -8.16 -14.19
CA TRP A 192 -14.10 -8.07 -15.17
C TRP A 192 -13.48 -6.69 -15.18
N VAL A 193 -12.30 -6.57 -15.78
CA VAL A 193 -11.59 -5.29 -15.94
C VAL A 193 -11.48 -4.97 -17.42
N GLU A 194 -11.75 -3.72 -17.77
CA GLU A 194 -11.58 -3.17 -19.10
C GLU A 194 -10.39 -2.19 -19.10
N ALA A 195 -9.37 -2.48 -19.89
CA ALA A 195 -8.22 -1.61 -20.10
C ALA A 195 -8.42 -0.87 -21.43
N THR A 196 -8.39 0.46 -21.40
CA THR A 196 -8.63 1.32 -22.57
C THR A 196 -7.52 2.35 -22.70
N ASN A 197 -6.98 2.48 -23.91
CA ASN A 197 -6.12 3.60 -24.29
C ASN A 197 -6.50 4.11 -25.69
N GLN A 198 -5.81 5.14 -26.17
CA GLN A 198 -6.12 5.76 -27.48
C GLN A 198 -5.89 4.83 -28.69
N LEU A 199 -5.17 3.72 -28.52
CA LEU A 199 -4.89 2.73 -29.56
C LEU A 199 -5.84 1.52 -29.52
N GLY A 200 -6.62 1.34 -28.46
CA GLY A 200 -7.58 0.25 -28.38
C GLY A 200 -8.01 -0.12 -26.96
N GLN A 201 -8.64 -1.28 -26.86
CA GLN A 201 -9.24 -1.78 -25.63
C GLN A 201 -9.02 -3.28 -25.49
N ALA A 202 -8.86 -3.74 -24.25
CA ALA A 202 -8.76 -5.16 -23.92
C ALA A 202 -9.51 -5.45 -22.60
N THR A 203 -10.13 -6.61 -22.50
CA THR A 203 -10.89 -7.05 -21.33
C THR A 203 -10.26 -8.28 -20.68
N SER A 204 -10.30 -8.33 -19.35
CA SER A 204 -9.89 -9.52 -18.59
C SER A 204 -10.84 -10.68 -18.83
N ASP A 205 -10.46 -11.88 -18.35
CA ASP A 205 -11.47 -12.92 -18.14
C ASP A 205 -12.51 -12.44 -17.13
N VAL A 206 -13.74 -12.90 -17.32
CA VAL A 206 -14.82 -12.67 -16.36
C VAL A 206 -14.70 -13.69 -15.25
N ILE A 207 -14.60 -13.22 -14.01
CA ILE A 207 -14.68 -14.09 -12.84
C ILE A 207 -16.11 -14.08 -12.29
N THR A 208 -16.55 -15.22 -11.75
CA THR A 208 -17.83 -15.33 -11.05
C THR A 208 -17.60 -15.69 -9.60
N LEU A 209 -18.11 -14.88 -8.67
CA LEU A 209 -17.99 -15.13 -7.23
C LEU A 209 -19.21 -14.64 -6.45
N ASP A 210 -19.50 -15.31 -5.34
CA ASP A 210 -20.31 -14.76 -4.27
C ASP A 210 -19.37 -14.04 -3.29
N ILE A 211 -19.78 -12.91 -2.73
CA ILE A 211 -19.00 -12.15 -1.74
C ILE A 211 -18.65 -13.05 -0.53
N LEU A 212 -19.58 -13.95 -0.17
CA LEU A 212 -19.41 -14.89 0.94
C LEU A 212 -18.27 -15.90 0.70
N ASP A 213 -17.89 -16.15 -0.54
CA ASP A 213 -16.82 -17.08 -0.91
C ASP A 213 -15.41 -16.47 -0.83
N VAL A 214 -15.31 -15.15 -0.68
CA VAL A 214 -14.04 -14.41 -0.75
C VAL A 214 -13.80 -13.55 0.50
N VAL A 215 -14.40 -13.95 1.63
CA VAL A 215 -14.25 -13.23 2.89
C VAL A 215 -12.86 -13.49 3.48
N THR A 216 -12.18 -12.42 3.86
CA THR A 216 -10.99 -12.39 4.70
C THR A 216 -11.23 -11.42 5.85
N THR A 217 -10.29 -11.27 6.78
CA THR A 217 -10.37 -10.27 7.85
C THR A 217 -9.01 -9.70 8.16
N ASP A 218 -8.98 -8.65 8.97
CA ASP A 218 -7.74 -8.22 9.61
C ASP A 218 -7.18 -9.35 10.50
N PRO A 219 -5.85 -9.39 10.73
CA PRO A 219 -5.26 -10.29 11.72
C PRO A 219 -5.85 -10.07 13.13
N PRO A 220 -5.85 -11.10 14.00
CA PRO A 220 -6.23 -10.93 15.40
C PRO A 220 -5.45 -9.83 16.09
N SER A 221 -6.15 -8.98 16.85
CA SER A 221 -5.56 -7.89 17.63
C SER A 221 -5.27 -8.33 19.07
N GLY A 222 -4.54 -7.51 19.83
CA GLY A 222 -4.34 -7.73 21.26
C GLY A 222 -3.62 -9.05 21.62
N VAL A 223 -2.71 -9.52 20.75
CA VAL A 223 -1.99 -10.77 20.97
C VAL A 223 -1.04 -10.63 22.16
N THR A 224 -1.34 -11.35 23.25
CA THR A 224 -0.53 -11.40 24.47
C THR A 224 0.00 -12.80 24.72
N VAL A 225 1.26 -12.88 25.14
CA VAL A 225 1.91 -14.15 25.51
C VAL A 225 2.41 -14.02 26.94
N SER A 226 1.96 -14.90 27.83
CA SER A 226 2.28 -14.86 29.25
C SER A 226 2.64 -16.24 29.79
N ARG A 227 3.44 -16.29 30.85
CA ARG A 227 3.77 -17.55 31.54
C ARG A 227 2.55 -18.17 32.20
N VAL A 228 2.56 -19.50 32.33
CA VAL A 228 1.54 -20.25 33.07
C VAL A 228 2.13 -20.66 34.42
N GLY A 229 2.03 -19.76 35.41
CA GLY A 229 2.65 -19.97 36.71
C GLY A 229 4.17 -20.19 36.59
N GLN A 230 4.67 -21.28 37.16
CA GLN A 230 6.08 -21.70 37.11
C GLN A 230 6.33 -22.85 36.13
N LEU A 231 5.39 -23.16 35.23
CA LEU A 231 5.57 -24.23 34.23
C LEU A 231 6.64 -23.82 33.22
N GLU A 232 7.78 -24.50 33.26
CA GLU A 232 8.98 -24.20 32.47
C GLU A 232 8.86 -24.53 30.98
N ASP A 233 7.86 -25.32 30.60
CA ASP A 233 7.64 -25.81 29.24
C ASP A 233 6.40 -25.22 28.58
N GLN A 234 5.75 -24.23 29.21
CA GLN A 234 4.44 -23.72 28.78
C GLN A 234 4.32 -22.20 28.73
N LEU A 235 3.60 -21.72 27.71
CA LEU A 235 3.18 -20.33 27.56
C LEU A 235 1.68 -20.26 27.23
N SER A 236 0.99 -19.25 27.75
CA SER A 236 -0.40 -18.93 27.41
C SER A 236 -0.41 -17.82 26.38
N VAL A 237 -1.11 -18.05 25.27
CA VAL A 237 -1.35 -17.08 24.19
C VAL A 237 -2.81 -16.66 24.27
N ARG A 238 -3.10 -15.36 24.21
CA ARG A 238 -4.46 -14.80 24.14
C ARG A 238 -4.53 -13.71 23.07
N TRP A 239 -5.68 -13.57 22.43
CA TRP A 239 -5.92 -12.57 21.38
C TRP A 239 -7.38 -12.13 21.36
N GLU A 240 -7.66 -11.10 20.58
CA GLU A 240 -9.01 -10.61 20.31
C GLU A 240 -9.44 -10.99 18.89
N ALA A 241 -10.70 -11.39 18.75
CA ALA A 241 -11.29 -11.68 17.45
C ALA A 241 -11.52 -10.37 16.67
N PRO A 242 -11.18 -10.32 15.36
CA PRO A 242 -11.51 -9.19 14.50
C PRO A 242 -13.00 -8.83 14.59
N PRO A 243 -13.37 -7.53 14.61
CA PRO A 243 -14.77 -7.10 14.75
C PRO A 243 -15.72 -7.71 13.70
N ALA A 244 -15.22 -7.92 12.49
CA ALA A 244 -15.98 -8.54 11.39
C ALA A 244 -16.45 -9.98 11.71
N LEU A 245 -15.73 -10.71 12.56
CA LEU A 245 -16.06 -12.09 12.95
C LEU A 245 -17.04 -12.17 14.12
N LYS A 246 -17.51 -11.03 14.65
CA LYS A 246 -18.53 -11.00 15.73
C LYS A 246 -19.95 -11.13 15.20
N ASP A 247 -20.14 -11.07 13.88
CA ASP A 247 -21.43 -11.31 13.25
C ASP A 247 -21.79 -12.81 13.32
N PHE A 248 -23.07 -13.13 13.47
CA PHE A 248 -23.58 -14.50 13.63
C PHE A 248 -23.33 -15.37 12.40
N LEU A 249 -23.06 -14.74 11.25
CA LEU A 249 -22.75 -15.41 10.00
C LEU A 249 -21.40 -16.14 10.01
N PHE A 250 -20.51 -15.84 10.96
CA PHE A 250 -19.12 -16.35 10.95
C PHE A 250 -18.80 -17.24 12.15
N GLN A 251 -18.09 -18.32 11.89
CA GLN A 251 -17.21 -18.96 12.86
C GLN A 251 -15.76 -18.65 12.48
N ALA A 252 -14.85 -18.65 13.45
CA ALA A 252 -13.43 -18.43 13.17
C ALA A 252 -12.64 -19.70 13.48
N LYS A 253 -11.66 -20.00 12.64
CA LYS A 253 -10.53 -20.84 13.03
C LYS A 253 -9.29 -19.99 13.16
N TYR A 254 -8.46 -20.32 14.15
CA TYR A 254 -7.18 -19.65 14.36
C TYR A 254 -6.02 -20.61 14.11
N GLN A 255 -4.94 -20.04 13.60
CA GLN A 255 -3.65 -20.72 13.45
C GLN A 255 -2.61 -19.93 14.24
N ILE A 256 -1.77 -20.65 14.98
CA ILE A 256 -0.68 -20.06 15.74
C ILE A 256 0.63 -20.56 15.14
N ARG A 257 1.58 -19.65 14.94
CA ARG A 257 2.97 -20.02 14.66
C ARG A 257 3.89 -19.45 15.72
N TYR A 258 4.92 -20.22 16.07
CA TYR A 258 5.92 -19.78 17.02
C TYR A 258 7.32 -20.24 16.62
N ARG A 259 8.33 -19.43 16.95
CA ARG A 259 9.74 -19.74 16.70
C ARG A 259 10.61 -19.21 17.82
N LEU A 260 11.85 -19.66 17.83
CA LEU A 260 12.89 -19.17 18.72
C LEU A 260 13.47 -17.88 18.14
N GLU A 261 14.08 -17.04 18.98
CA GLU A 261 14.76 -15.81 18.54
C GLU A 261 15.78 -16.09 17.42
N ASP A 262 16.64 -17.09 17.62
CA ASP A 262 17.74 -17.43 16.70
C ASP A 262 17.33 -18.38 15.55
N SER A 263 16.05 -18.77 15.47
CA SER A 263 15.54 -19.67 14.43
C SER A 263 14.75 -18.89 13.39
N GLN A 264 14.92 -19.26 12.11
CA GLN A 264 14.03 -18.81 11.03
C GLN A 264 12.84 -19.76 10.85
N ASP A 265 12.94 -20.99 11.34
CA ASP A 265 11.90 -22.00 11.20
C ASP A 265 10.75 -21.76 12.18
N TRP A 266 9.54 -21.69 11.63
CA TRP A 266 8.29 -21.56 12.39
C TRP A 266 7.69 -22.93 12.67
N LYS A 267 7.35 -23.19 13.93
CA LYS A 267 6.44 -24.28 14.32
C LYS A 267 5.02 -23.78 14.22
N VAL A 268 4.13 -24.59 13.64
CA VAL A 268 2.74 -24.21 13.35
C VAL A 268 1.77 -25.12 14.10
N MET A 269 0.72 -24.53 14.64
CA MET A 269 -0.46 -25.20 15.18
C MET A 269 -1.66 -24.83 14.32
N ASP A 270 -2.12 -25.81 13.52
CA ASP A 270 -3.00 -25.57 12.37
C ASP A 270 -4.45 -25.24 12.70
N ASP A 271 -5.01 -25.79 13.78
CA ASP A 271 -6.42 -25.58 14.14
C ASP A 271 -6.59 -25.41 15.64
N VAL A 272 -6.87 -24.17 16.05
CA VAL A 272 -7.19 -23.81 17.44
C VAL A 272 -8.71 -23.64 17.65
N GLY A 273 -9.51 -23.96 16.62
CA GLY A 273 -10.96 -23.80 16.63
C GLY A 273 -11.38 -22.33 16.79
N ASN A 274 -12.57 -22.11 17.35
CA ASN A 274 -13.11 -20.78 17.63
C ASN A 274 -12.78 -20.30 19.06
N GLN A 275 -11.52 -20.48 19.48
CA GLN A 275 -11.05 -20.01 20.79
C GLN A 275 -10.24 -18.72 20.62
N THR A 276 -10.20 -17.90 21.67
CA THR A 276 -9.38 -16.67 21.74
C THR A 276 -8.18 -16.81 22.67
N SER A 277 -7.87 -18.05 23.08
CA SER A 277 -6.72 -18.38 23.90
C SER A 277 -6.24 -19.80 23.66
N CYS A 278 -4.93 -20.03 23.78
CA CYS A 278 -4.32 -21.35 23.65
C CYS A 278 -3.10 -21.49 24.56
N ARG A 279 -2.80 -22.72 25.01
CA ARG A 279 -1.56 -23.03 25.73
C ARG A 279 -0.59 -23.72 24.78
N LEU A 280 0.60 -23.15 24.62
CA LEU A 280 1.73 -23.79 23.97
C LEU A 280 2.45 -24.65 25.01
N ALA A 281 2.72 -25.92 24.69
CA ALA A 281 3.41 -26.86 25.56
C ALA A 281 4.63 -27.48 24.85
N GLY A 282 5.51 -28.15 25.59
CA GLY A 282 6.73 -28.76 25.04
C GLY A 282 7.78 -27.71 24.62
N LEU A 283 7.77 -26.55 25.26
CA LEU A 283 8.75 -25.49 25.05
C LEU A 283 10.02 -25.76 25.87
N ARG A 284 11.14 -25.17 25.45
CA ARG A 284 12.40 -25.26 26.19
C ARG A 284 12.38 -24.28 27.37
N PRO A 285 12.83 -24.67 28.57
CA PRO A 285 13.00 -23.77 29.71
C PRO A 285 13.94 -22.59 29.39
N GLY A 286 13.72 -21.45 30.05
CA GLY A 286 14.56 -20.26 29.97
C GLY A 286 14.73 -19.67 28.57
N THR A 287 13.82 -19.97 27.65
CA THR A 287 13.98 -19.67 26.22
C THR A 287 12.94 -18.66 25.75
N VAL A 288 13.34 -17.70 24.91
CA VAL A 288 12.46 -16.69 24.30
C VAL A 288 11.82 -17.24 23.03
N TYR A 289 10.50 -17.08 22.94
CA TYR A 289 9.70 -17.45 21.77
C TYR A 289 8.99 -16.22 21.21
N PHE A 290 8.98 -16.13 19.88
CA PHE A 290 8.12 -15.21 19.13
C PHE A 290 6.89 -15.97 18.66
N VAL A 291 5.72 -15.39 18.85
CA VAL A 291 4.42 -15.98 18.53
C VAL A 291 3.63 -15.03 17.64
N GLN A 292 2.96 -15.59 16.64
CA GLN A 292 2.00 -14.89 15.79
C GLN A 292 0.72 -15.70 15.66
N VAL A 293 -0.39 -15.01 15.49
CA VAL A 293 -1.71 -15.61 15.32
C VAL A 293 -2.33 -15.06 14.04
N ARG A 294 -3.03 -15.90 13.29
CA ARG A 294 -3.91 -15.47 12.20
C ARG A 294 -5.24 -16.20 12.29
N CYS A 295 -6.23 -15.73 11.55
CA CYS A 295 -7.58 -16.29 11.57
C CYS A 295 -8.11 -16.55 10.17
N ASN A 296 -9.12 -17.42 10.10
CA ASN A 296 -9.86 -17.73 8.89
C ASN A 296 -11.37 -17.74 9.20
N PRO A 297 -12.19 -16.96 8.48
CA PRO A 297 -13.63 -17.05 8.58
C PRO A 297 -14.12 -18.38 7.97
N VAL A 298 -14.62 -19.27 8.82
CA VAL A 298 -15.22 -20.56 8.44
C VAL A 298 -16.70 -20.60 8.77
N GLY A 299 -17.44 -21.54 8.17
CA GLY A 299 -18.85 -21.74 8.48
C GLY A 299 -19.74 -20.56 8.06
N ILE A 300 -19.32 -19.82 7.03
CA ILE A 300 -20.08 -18.70 6.48
C ILE A 300 -21.41 -19.24 5.94
N TYR A 301 -22.52 -18.84 6.57
CA TYR A 301 -23.84 -19.31 6.15
C TYR A 301 -24.08 -18.94 4.67
N GLY A 302 -24.36 -19.93 3.84
CA GLY A 302 -24.58 -19.77 2.39
C GLY A 302 -23.33 -19.92 1.50
N SER A 303 -22.12 -19.93 2.06
CA SER A 303 -20.91 -20.29 1.31
C SER A 303 -20.62 -21.79 1.43
N ARG A 304 -20.05 -22.37 0.36
CA ARG A 304 -19.48 -23.72 0.37
C ARG A 304 -17.95 -23.71 0.52
N LYS A 305 -17.34 -22.53 0.60
CA LYS A 305 -15.89 -22.35 0.71
C LYS A 305 -15.52 -21.89 2.11
N ALA A 306 -14.33 -22.30 2.56
CA ALA A 306 -13.71 -21.64 3.70
C ALA A 306 -13.23 -20.25 3.23
N GLY A 307 -13.24 -19.28 4.13
CA GLY A 307 -12.70 -17.96 3.86
C GLY A 307 -11.18 -17.98 3.62
N ILE A 308 -10.66 -16.80 3.34
CA ILE A 308 -9.24 -16.56 3.09
C ILE A 308 -8.57 -16.27 4.43
N TRP A 309 -7.46 -16.94 4.71
CA TRP A 309 -6.64 -16.66 5.90
C TRP A 309 -6.20 -15.19 5.92
N SER A 310 -6.34 -14.55 7.08
CA SER A 310 -5.76 -13.24 7.31
C SER A 310 -4.24 -13.29 7.32
N ASP A 311 -3.63 -12.12 7.22
CA ASP A 311 -2.22 -11.95 7.50
C ASP A 311 -1.88 -12.40 8.92
N TRP A 312 -0.60 -12.60 9.19
CA TRP A 312 -0.13 -12.86 10.55
C TRP A 312 -0.18 -11.59 11.39
N SER A 313 -0.62 -11.71 12.64
CA SER A 313 -0.49 -10.64 13.63
C SER A 313 0.96 -10.20 13.79
N HIS A 314 1.15 -9.03 14.39
CA HIS A 314 2.47 -8.61 14.84
C HIS A 314 3.08 -9.66 15.79
N PRO A 315 4.41 -9.88 15.71
CA PRO A 315 5.08 -10.90 16.51
C PRO A 315 5.20 -10.47 17.98
N THR A 316 4.64 -11.28 18.88
CA THR A 316 4.71 -11.06 20.34
C THR A 316 5.71 -12.02 20.97
N ALA A 317 6.58 -11.52 21.84
CA ALA A 317 7.62 -12.32 22.49
C ALA A 317 7.34 -12.60 23.97
N ALA A 318 7.70 -13.80 24.43
CA ALA A 318 7.75 -14.14 25.85
C ALA A 318 8.81 -15.22 26.11
N SER A 319 9.32 -15.28 27.36
CA SER A 319 10.24 -16.33 27.80
C SER A 319 9.59 -17.33 28.73
N THR A 320 9.93 -18.59 28.59
CA THR A 320 9.59 -19.64 29.56
C THR A 320 10.39 -19.45 30.87
N PRO A 321 9.85 -19.89 32.02
CA PRO A 321 10.62 -19.99 33.26
C PRO A 321 11.90 -20.80 33.09
N HIS A 322 12.93 -20.48 33.88
CA HIS A 322 14.15 -21.30 33.91
C HIS A 322 13.93 -22.54 34.76
N SER A 323 14.62 -23.63 34.43
CA SER A 323 14.60 -24.83 35.26
C SER A 323 15.36 -24.61 36.55
N GLU A 324 14.68 -24.78 37.69
CA GLU A 324 15.31 -24.71 39.02
C GLU A 324 16.30 -25.86 39.27
N ARG A 325 16.31 -26.90 38.43
CA ARG A 325 17.24 -28.05 38.53
C ARG A 325 18.72 -27.68 38.32
N MET A 326 19.04 -26.49 37.81
CA MET A 326 20.43 -26.01 37.64
C MET A 326 20.91 -25.11 38.78
N LEU A 327 20.08 -24.83 39.80
CA LEU A 327 20.44 -24.00 40.97
C LEU A 327 20.40 -24.77 42.29
N SER A 328 20.31 -26.10 42.26
CA SER A 328 20.51 -26.95 43.45
C SER A 328 22.02 -27.08 43.73
N GLY A 329 22.58 -26.01 44.26
CA GLY A 329 23.99 -25.92 44.62
C GLY A 329 24.28 -24.73 45.55
N SER A 330 23.37 -24.41 46.46
CA SER A 330 23.65 -23.83 47.78
C SER A 330 22.32 -23.52 48.47
N CYS A 331 22.03 -24.16 49.60
CA CYS A 331 21.00 -23.71 50.50
C CYS A 331 21.37 -22.31 51.01
N ASP A 332 20.46 -21.34 50.88
CA ASP A 332 20.16 -20.39 51.95
C ASP A 332 18.85 -19.64 51.64
N SER A 333 17.93 -19.74 52.59
CA SER A 333 16.61 -19.13 52.63
C SER A 333 16.63 -17.61 52.40
N LYS A 334 15.91 -17.10 51.38
CA LYS A 334 15.55 -15.66 51.25
C LYS A 334 14.37 -15.40 50.28
N SER A 335 13.13 -15.63 50.75
CA SER A 335 11.88 -15.48 49.99
C SER A 335 11.44 -14.03 49.64
N SER A 336 12.33 -13.03 49.66
CA SER A 336 12.02 -11.65 49.22
C SER A 336 13.10 -10.97 48.37
N ALA A 337 14.32 -11.51 48.36
CA ALA A 337 15.41 -11.02 47.53
C ALA A 337 15.35 -11.59 46.10
N ASP A 338 14.85 -12.81 45.95
CA ASP A 338 14.79 -13.52 44.65
C ASP A 338 13.71 -13.00 43.70
N SER A 339 12.58 -12.53 44.22
CA SER A 339 11.56 -11.88 43.38
C SER A 339 12.05 -10.54 42.80
N ASN A 340 12.83 -9.79 43.58
CA ASN A 340 13.44 -8.55 43.13
C ASN A 340 14.63 -8.81 42.18
N SER A 341 15.40 -9.88 42.39
CA SER A 341 16.52 -10.25 41.52
C SER A 341 16.04 -10.78 40.15
N THR A 342 14.97 -11.59 40.15
CA THR A 342 14.32 -12.12 38.93
C THR A 342 13.67 -11.01 38.11
N LEU A 343 12.88 -10.12 38.73
CA LEU A 343 12.30 -8.96 38.05
C LEU A 343 13.38 -8.06 37.43
N ARG A 344 14.49 -7.84 38.14
CA ARG A 344 15.60 -7.03 37.64
C ARG A 344 16.32 -7.71 36.48
N ARG A 345 16.43 -9.04 36.47
CA ARG A 345 16.99 -9.82 35.35
C ARG A 345 16.09 -9.71 34.11
N GLU A 346 14.78 -9.83 34.29
CA GLU A 346 13.79 -9.70 33.20
C GLU A 346 13.77 -8.30 32.60
N LEU A 347 13.81 -7.26 33.43
CA LEU A 347 13.92 -5.87 32.97
C LEU A 347 15.22 -5.64 32.18
N LYS A 348 16.35 -6.26 32.54
CA LYS A 348 17.59 -6.16 31.73
C LYS A 348 17.42 -6.81 30.36
N GLN A 349 16.78 -7.99 30.31
CA GLN A 349 16.51 -8.68 29.05
C GLN A 349 15.57 -7.84 28.16
N PHE A 350 14.50 -7.28 28.73
CA PHE A 350 13.59 -6.37 28.05
C PHE A 350 14.31 -5.13 27.49
N PHE A 351 15.11 -4.43 28.30
CA PHE A 351 15.89 -3.28 27.81
C PHE A 351 16.97 -3.65 26.78
N GLY A 352 17.48 -4.88 26.83
CA GLY A 352 18.35 -5.43 25.78
C GLY A 352 17.60 -5.61 24.47
N TRP A 353 16.39 -6.14 24.52
CA TRP A 353 15.52 -6.33 23.37
C TRP A 353 15.11 -4.99 22.72
N VAL A 354 14.64 -4.02 23.52
CA VAL A 354 14.17 -2.72 23.00
C VAL A 354 15.29 -1.98 22.27
N ARG A 355 16.53 -2.03 22.79
CA ARG A 355 17.68 -1.41 22.13
C ARG A 355 18.02 -1.99 20.75
N LYS A 356 17.65 -3.25 20.50
CA LYS A 356 17.91 -3.94 19.23
C LYS A 356 16.77 -3.78 18.22
N HIS A 357 15.52 -3.64 18.68
CA HIS A 357 14.34 -3.78 17.82
C HIS A 357 13.42 -2.57 17.77
N ALA A 358 13.56 -1.58 18.67
CA ALA A 358 12.78 -0.35 18.62
C ALA A 358 13.62 0.83 18.13
N TYR A 359 13.28 1.35 16.95
CA TYR A 359 13.92 2.54 16.39
C TYR A 359 13.73 3.76 17.32
N GLY A 360 14.82 4.45 17.67
CA GLY A 360 14.81 5.62 18.55
C GLY A 360 14.95 5.35 20.06
N CYS A 361 15.00 4.08 20.49
CA CYS A 361 15.07 3.71 21.93
C CYS A 361 16.44 3.15 22.38
N SER A 362 17.53 3.51 21.68
CA SER A 362 18.88 3.00 21.92
C SER A 362 19.49 3.38 23.28
N SER A 363 18.99 4.46 23.91
CA SER A 363 19.46 4.97 25.21
C SER A 363 18.77 4.32 26.42
N MET A 364 17.77 3.44 26.21
CA MET A 364 16.99 2.87 27.30
C MET A 364 17.81 1.84 28.10
N SER A 365 17.92 2.06 29.41
CA SER A 365 18.78 1.25 30.29
C SER A 365 18.20 1.08 31.68
N MET A 366 18.70 0.06 32.40
CA MET A 366 18.37 -0.16 33.80
C MET A 366 18.67 1.06 34.68
N LYS A 367 19.73 1.82 34.36
CA LYS A 367 20.09 3.05 35.09
C LYS A 367 19.01 4.13 34.95
N LEU A 368 18.46 4.29 33.74
CA LEU A 368 17.39 5.26 33.47
C LEU A 368 16.11 4.90 34.23
N TYR A 369 15.77 3.61 34.25
CA TYR A 369 14.62 3.09 34.97
C TYR A 369 14.76 3.22 36.50
N ASP A 370 15.95 2.93 37.05
CA ASP A 370 16.23 3.12 38.49
C ASP A 370 16.14 4.62 38.87
N GLN A 371 16.63 5.53 38.01
CA GLN A 371 16.49 6.99 38.22
C GLN A 371 15.03 7.44 38.23
N TRP A 372 14.23 6.98 37.28
CA TRP A 372 12.79 7.26 37.22
C TRP A 372 12.05 6.73 38.46
N ARG A 373 12.34 5.49 38.87
CA ARG A 373 11.74 4.86 40.05
C ARG A 373 12.03 5.65 41.34
N VAL A 374 13.27 6.09 41.52
CA VAL A 374 13.68 6.93 42.67
C VAL A 374 12.98 8.29 42.64
N LEU A 375 12.81 8.90 41.46
CA LEU A 375 12.10 10.16 41.29
C LEU A 375 10.60 10.04 41.62
N MET A 376 9.96 8.94 41.22
CA MET A 376 8.54 8.66 41.53
C MET A 376 8.32 8.45 43.03
N GLN A 377 9.23 7.72 43.70
CA GLN A 377 9.16 7.52 45.15
C GLN A 377 9.38 8.83 45.92
N LYS A 378 10.26 9.72 45.42
CA LYS A 378 10.43 11.07 45.99
C LYS A 378 9.22 11.98 45.75
N SER A 379 8.58 11.89 44.59
CA SER A 379 7.35 12.63 44.26
C SER A 379 6.18 12.23 45.16
N HIS A 380 6.01 10.92 45.43
CA HIS A 380 4.98 10.44 46.37
C HIS A 380 5.24 10.88 47.82
N LYS A 381 6.50 10.95 48.26
CA LYS A 381 6.85 11.47 49.59
C LYS A 381 6.65 12.99 49.72
N ALA A 382 6.95 13.76 48.67
CA ALA A 382 6.71 15.21 48.65
C ALA A 382 5.21 15.58 48.62
N ARG A 383 4.36 14.72 48.06
CA ARG A 383 2.90 14.92 48.05
C ARG A 383 2.24 14.76 49.43
N ASN A 384 2.92 14.10 50.38
CA ASN A 384 2.46 13.89 51.76
C ASN A 384 3.05 14.89 52.77
N GLN A 385 3.91 15.82 52.34
CA GLN A 385 4.44 16.91 53.18
C GLN A 385 4.20 18.27 52.51
N VAL A 386 3.02 18.82 52.79
CA VAL A 386 2.59 20.24 52.85
C VAL A 386 2.82 21.14 51.61
N GLY A 387 1.79 21.94 51.33
CA GLY A 387 1.80 22.95 50.28
C GLY A 387 2.77 24.13 50.47
N LYS A 388 2.77 24.94 49.42
CA LYS A 388 3.44 26.22 49.17
C LYS A 388 4.86 26.19 48.58
N HIS A 389 4.94 27.00 47.52
CA HIS A 389 6.05 27.58 46.78
C HIS A 389 6.65 26.85 45.55
N HIS A 390 6.48 27.56 44.44
CA HIS A 390 7.09 27.41 43.11
C HIS A 390 8.62 27.44 43.16
N GLN A 391 9.27 26.39 42.64
CA GLN A 391 10.40 26.50 41.71
C GLN A 391 10.85 25.09 41.27
N SER A 392 10.57 24.73 40.02
CA SER A 392 11.34 23.74 39.23
C SER A 392 10.58 23.49 37.92
N ARG A 393 10.83 24.32 36.90
CA ARG A 393 10.23 24.13 35.55
C ARG A 393 11.12 23.33 34.59
N ASP A 394 12.40 23.08 34.91
CA ASP A 394 13.34 22.39 34.02
C ASP A 394 13.55 20.89 34.29
N LYS A 395 13.21 20.37 35.48
CA LYS A 395 13.27 18.91 35.74
C LYS A 395 12.01 18.18 35.28
N THR A 396 10.91 18.90 35.10
CA THR A 396 9.58 18.36 34.74
C THR A 396 9.47 18.01 33.27
N THR A 397 10.23 18.68 32.40
CA THR A 397 10.35 18.41 30.96
C THR A 397 11.11 17.10 30.70
N HIS A 398 12.22 16.86 31.39
CA HIS A 398 12.98 15.60 31.25
C HIS A 398 12.20 14.37 31.75
N ILE A 399 11.34 14.56 32.75
CA ILE A 399 10.44 13.54 33.31
C ILE A 399 9.29 13.22 32.34
N ARG A 400 8.74 14.24 31.66
CA ARG A 400 7.77 14.02 30.57
C ARG A 400 8.40 13.23 29.44
N HIS A 401 9.62 13.54 29.00
CA HIS A 401 10.28 12.77 27.95
C HIS A 401 10.53 11.29 28.31
N VAL A 402 10.79 10.95 29.57
CA VAL A 402 10.98 9.54 29.99
C VAL A 402 9.63 8.82 30.18
N ALA A 403 8.63 9.49 30.74
CA ALA A 403 7.28 8.94 30.85
C ALA A 403 6.65 8.78 29.46
N ASP A 404 6.82 9.76 28.57
CA ASP A 404 6.42 9.74 27.18
C ASP A 404 7.22 8.71 26.40
N ALA A 405 8.52 8.47 26.64
CA ALA A 405 9.24 7.38 26.00
C ALA A 405 8.77 5.98 26.46
N ILE A 406 8.38 5.83 27.72
CA ILE A 406 7.79 4.58 28.25
C ILE A 406 6.36 4.40 27.75
N LEU A 407 5.54 5.46 27.72
CA LEU A 407 4.18 5.46 27.16
C LEU A 407 4.19 5.35 25.63
N PHE A 408 5.20 5.89 24.95
CA PHE A 408 5.40 5.77 23.50
C PHE A 408 5.94 4.38 23.17
N CYS A 409 6.83 3.77 23.97
CA CYS A 409 7.13 2.33 23.82
C CYS A 409 5.89 1.46 24.07
N ASN A 410 5.08 1.77 25.10
CA ASN A 410 3.82 1.04 25.36
C ASN A 410 2.77 1.27 24.26
N ARG A 411 2.68 2.50 23.71
CA ARG A 411 1.76 2.85 22.62
C ARG A 411 2.25 2.40 21.25
N SER A 412 3.55 2.36 20.99
CA SER A 412 4.13 1.76 19.79
C SER A 412 3.95 0.24 19.84
N CYS A 413 4.01 -0.42 21.00
CA CYS A 413 3.54 -1.81 21.15
C CYS A 413 2.02 -1.99 20.99
N LEU A 414 1.23 -0.90 20.90
CA LEU A 414 -0.21 -0.90 20.64
C LEU A 414 -0.56 -0.36 19.24
N LEU A 415 0.41 0.14 18.45
CA LEU A 415 0.20 0.80 17.15
C LEU A 415 1.25 0.45 16.08
N THR A 416 2.11 -0.55 16.32
CA THR A 416 2.91 -1.25 15.31
C THR A 416 2.83 -2.73 15.56
#